data_AF-A0A1V4H089-F1
#
_entry.id   AF-A0A1V4H089-F1
#
_cell.length_a   1.000
_cell.length_b   1.000
_cell.length_c   1.000
_cell.angle_alpha   90.00
_cell.angle_beta   90.00
_cell.angle_gamma   90.00
#
_symmetry.space_group_name_H-M   'P 1'
#
loop_
_entity.id
_entity.type
_entity.pdbx_description
1 polymer ?
#
loop_
_entity_poly.entity_id
_entity_poly.type
_entity_poly.pdbx_seq_one_letter_code
_entity_poly.pdbx_strand_id
1 'polypeptide(L)'
;MNIINAIYRIVTSFGGELHRQSHGLNRANQMGGALEEWIKDVFADTLDSTDENDRLIKLSQTFSYLGNQNNPPDMILKHGDAIEVKKVIGKNATLALNSSYPKNKLHASSPLITQACKTCEPDWQEKDIIYVIGVAPNNRLQSLCMVYGDDYCADQSVYERVRDAISLGVKSIPNIEFTPTNELAKVKRIDPLGITDLRVRGMWSIASPFKVFDYVYQRDDNSEFNFMCLINQQKYQSFDNVALIESLIGQIDGFEIVDVLIKNPNNPAQLRQAKLIRFKK
;
A
#
# COMPACT_ATOMS: atom_id res chain seq x y z
N MET A 1 -7.78 -12.06 10.76
CA MET A 1 -6.95 -12.02 9.53
C MET A 1 -5.97 -10.86 9.64
N ASN A 2 -4.70 -11.04 9.28
CA ASN A 2 -3.65 -10.02 9.37
C ASN A 2 -2.48 -10.34 8.42
N ILE A 3 -1.43 -9.52 8.42
CA ILE A 3 -0.24 -9.69 7.56
C ILE A 3 0.47 -11.04 7.77
N ILE A 4 0.47 -11.61 8.98
CA ILE A 4 1.09 -12.91 9.26
C ILE A 4 0.42 -14.04 8.47
N ASN A 5 -0.92 -14.01 8.38
CA ASN A 5 -1.68 -14.97 7.58
C ASN A 5 -1.39 -14.82 6.08
N ALA A 6 -1.26 -13.58 5.61
CA ALA A 6 -0.90 -13.30 4.22
C ALA A 6 0.50 -13.83 3.89
N ILE A 7 1.48 -13.59 4.77
CA ILE A 7 2.85 -14.13 4.63
C ILE A 7 2.81 -15.66 4.56
N TYR A 8 2.12 -16.31 5.50
CA TYR A 8 1.98 -17.77 5.50
C TYR A 8 1.50 -18.28 4.13
N ARG A 9 0.42 -17.72 3.59
CA ARG A 9 -0.14 -18.12 2.29
C ARG A 9 0.80 -17.84 1.12
N ILE A 10 1.48 -16.71 1.11
CA ILE A 10 2.49 -16.41 0.08
C ILE A 10 3.57 -17.49 0.11
N VAL A 11 4.08 -17.82 1.29
CA VAL A 11 5.19 -18.78 1.41
C VAL A 11 4.74 -20.20 1.06
N THR A 12 3.55 -20.63 1.48
CA THR A 12 3.06 -22.00 1.26
C THR A 12 2.46 -22.24 -0.12
N SER A 13 1.91 -21.21 -0.77
CA SER A 13 1.04 -21.38 -1.95
C SER A 13 1.53 -20.64 -3.20
N PHE A 14 2.68 -19.95 -3.18
CA PHE A 14 3.10 -19.16 -4.33
C PHE A 14 3.42 -20.01 -5.57
N GLY A 15 2.63 -19.88 -6.64
CA GLY A 15 2.79 -20.60 -7.91
C GLY A 15 3.50 -19.84 -9.03
N GLY A 16 4.00 -18.62 -8.80
CA GLY A 16 4.74 -17.85 -9.81
C GLY A 16 3.89 -16.95 -10.73
N GLU A 17 2.59 -17.20 -10.85
CA GLU A 17 1.70 -16.46 -11.75
C GLU A 17 0.60 -15.70 -10.99
N LEU A 18 0.23 -14.53 -11.51
CA LEU A 18 -0.96 -13.80 -11.05
C LEU A 18 -2.19 -14.49 -11.64
N HIS A 19 -2.72 -15.49 -10.94
CA HIS A 19 -3.73 -16.42 -11.45
C HIS A 19 -5.11 -15.81 -11.76
N ARG A 20 -5.39 -14.54 -11.40
CA ARG A 20 -6.66 -13.87 -11.74
C ARG A 20 -6.47 -12.72 -12.72
N GLN A 21 -6.90 -12.95 -13.96
CA GLN A 21 -7.12 -11.86 -14.92
C GLN A 21 -8.45 -11.18 -14.61
N SER A 22 -8.46 -9.86 -14.49
CA SER A 22 -9.69 -9.08 -14.34
C SER A 22 -10.52 -9.19 -15.63
N HIS A 23 -11.51 -10.07 -15.66
CA HIS A 23 -12.46 -10.14 -16.76
C HIS A 23 -13.25 -8.82 -16.84
N GLY A 24 -13.24 -8.16 -18.01
CA GLY A 24 -14.18 -7.08 -18.32
C GLY A 24 -13.68 -5.62 -18.25
N LEU A 25 -12.41 -5.32 -17.98
CA LEU A 25 -11.88 -3.94 -18.02
C LEU A 25 -10.96 -3.71 -19.23
N ASN A 26 -10.85 -2.47 -19.72
CA ASN A 26 -9.90 -2.11 -20.79
C ASN A 26 -8.45 -2.47 -20.41
N ARG A 27 -7.63 -2.95 -21.37
CA ARG A 27 -6.25 -3.45 -21.15
C ARG A 27 -5.37 -2.57 -20.25
N ALA A 28 -5.50 -1.24 -20.29
CA ALA A 28 -4.73 -0.32 -19.44
C ALA A 28 -5.20 -0.31 -17.95
N ASN A 29 -6.50 -0.48 -17.70
CA ASN A 29 -7.09 -0.54 -16.35
C ASN A 29 -6.98 -1.95 -15.71
N GLN A 30 -6.84 -3.00 -16.52
CA GLN A 30 -6.61 -4.37 -16.05
C GLN A 30 -5.23 -4.55 -15.38
N MET A 31 -4.25 -3.71 -15.72
CA MET A 31 -2.85 -3.93 -15.37
C MET A 31 -2.53 -3.75 -13.87
N GLY A 32 -3.16 -2.80 -13.18
CA GLY A 32 -3.02 -2.63 -11.72
C GLY A 32 -3.95 -3.56 -10.94
N GLY A 33 -5.16 -3.79 -11.45
CA GLY A 33 -6.19 -4.59 -10.79
C GLY A 33 -5.79 -6.05 -10.55
N ALA A 34 -5.01 -6.67 -11.44
CA ALA A 34 -4.60 -8.06 -11.25
C ALA A 34 -3.77 -8.31 -9.97
N LEU A 35 -2.87 -7.38 -9.62
CA LEU A 35 -2.12 -7.50 -8.36
C LEU A 35 -3.02 -7.24 -7.16
N GLU A 36 -3.91 -6.27 -7.24
CA GLU A 36 -4.86 -5.96 -6.17
C GLU A 36 -5.80 -7.13 -5.89
N GLU A 37 -6.38 -7.75 -6.92
CA GLU A 37 -7.21 -8.95 -6.79
C GLU A 37 -6.44 -10.13 -6.22
N TRP A 38 -5.20 -10.36 -6.66
CA TRP A 38 -4.34 -11.40 -6.10
C TRP A 38 -4.06 -11.14 -4.61
N ILE A 39 -3.81 -9.89 -4.20
CA ILE A 39 -3.63 -9.52 -2.80
C ILE A 39 -4.93 -9.73 -1.99
N LYS A 40 -6.09 -9.40 -2.56
CA LYS A 40 -7.38 -9.74 -1.92
C LYS A 40 -7.47 -11.22 -1.64
N ASP A 41 -7.07 -12.06 -2.60
CA ASP A 41 -7.09 -13.51 -2.45
C ASP A 41 -6.09 -14.04 -1.42
N VAL A 42 -4.88 -13.49 -1.40
CA VAL A 42 -3.88 -13.79 -0.38
C VAL A 42 -4.45 -13.51 1.01
N PHE A 43 -5.11 -12.37 1.24
CA PHE A 43 -5.68 -12.07 2.55
C PHE A 43 -6.98 -12.84 2.84
N ALA A 44 -7.77 -13.24 1.84
CA ALA A 44 -9.06 -13.89 2.03
C ALA A 44 -9.08 -15.43 1.92
N ASP A 45 -7.95 -16.07 1.62
CA ASP A 45 -7.82 -17.53 1.42
C ASP A 45 -8.51 -18.04 0.16
N THR A 46 -8.39 -17.28 -0.91
CA THR A 46 -9.12 -17.55 -2.15
C THR A 46 -8.22 -17.71 -3.35
N LEU A 47 -6.91 -17.96 -3.15
CA LEU A 47 -5.95 -18.20 -4.23
C LEU A 47 -6.39 -19.37 -5.12
N ASP A 48 -6.83 -20.46 -4.51
CA ASP A 48 -7.25 -21.69 -5.21
C ASP A 48 -8.77 -21.80 -5.39
N SER A 49 -9.54 -20.77 -5.02
CA SER A 49 -11.00 -20.81 -5.13
C SER A 49 -11.46 -20.64 -6.58
N THR A 50 -12.14 -21.65 -7.12
CA THR A 50 -12.72 -21.62 -8.48
C THR A 50 -14.19 -21.17 -8.51
N ASP A 51 -14.84 -21.05 -7.35
CA ASP A 51 -16.22 -20.58 -7.23
C ASP A 51 -16.22 -19.10 -6.82
N GLU A 52 -16.66 -18.23 -7.74
CA GLU A 52 -16.74 -16.80 -7.50
C GLU A 52 -17.69 -16.43 -6.36
N ASN A 53 -18.75 -17.20 -6.10
CA ASN A 53 -19.66 -16.90 -4.99
C ASN A 53 -19.01 -17.20 -3.64
N ASP A 54 -18.31 -18.34 -3.50
CA ASP A 54 -17.52 -18.66 -2.30
C ASP A 54 -16.46 -17.58 -2.05
N ARG A 55 -15.77 -17.16 -3.12
CA ARG A 55 -14.79 -16.08 -3.04
C ARG A 55 -15.41 -14.79 -2.53
N LEU A 56 -16.52 -14.34 -3.11
CA LEU A 56 -17.20 -13.10 -2.69
C LEU A 56 -17.60 -13.16 -1.21
N ILE A 57 -18.08 -14.32 -0.74
CA ILE A 57 -18.40 -14.54 0.67
C ILE A 57 -17.13 -14.38 1.53
N LYS A 58 -16.02 -15.04 1.20
CA LYS A 58 -14.75 -14.95 1.95
C LYS A 58 -14.15 -13.54 1.93
N LEU A 59 -14.22 -12.84 0.81
CA LEU A 59 -13.84 -11.43 0.72
C LEU A 59 -14.69 -10.58 1.68
N SER A 60 -16.01 -10.76 1.67
CA SER A 60 -16.93 -10.02 2.56
C SER A 60 -16.72 -10.35 4.05
N GLN A 61 -16.19 -11.53 4.37
CA GLN A 61 -15.81 -11.92 5.72
C GLN A 61 -14.46 -11.35 6.15
N THR A 62 -13.57 -11.10 5.18
CA THR A 62 -12.18 -10.66 5.42
C THR A 62 -12.05 -9.15 5.49
N PHE A 63 -12.77 -8.41 4.65
CA PHE A 63 -12.62 -6.96 4.49
C PHE A 63 -13.82 -6.18 5.02
N SER A 64 -13.54 -5.07 5.70
CA SER A 64 -14.54 -4.04 6.04
C SER A 64 -14.75 -3.06 4.91
N TYR A 65 -13.73 -2.87 4.07
CA TYR A 65 -13.77 -1.93 2.96
C TYR A 65 -12.96 -2.46 1.78
N LEU A 66 -13.51 -2.34 0.58
CA LEU A 66 -12.82 -2.51 -0.69
C LEU A 66 -12.93 -1.19 -1.46
N GLY A 67 -11.78 -0.62 -1.82
CA GLY A 67 -11.63 0.72 -2.37
C GLY A 67 -11.89 0.84 -3.86
N ASN A 68 -11.50 2.00 -4.40
CA ASN A 68 -11.53 2.27 -5.83
C ASN A 68 -10.25 3.00 -6.25
N GLN A 69 -10.02 3.07 -7.56
CA GLN A 69 -8.78 3.59 -8.14
C GLN A 69 -8.45 5.06 -7.79
N ASN A 70 -9.42 5.84 -7.31
CA ASN A 70 -9.27 7.28 -7.08
C ASN A 70 -9.02 7.66 -5.62
N ASN A 71 -9.27 6.75 -4.67
CA ASN A 71 -9.27 7.07 -3.24
C ASN A 71 -8.60 5.95 -2.44
N PRO A 72 -7.59 6.27 -1.62
CA PRO A 72 -7.03 5.30 -0.69
C PRO A 72 -8.00 5.00 0.47
N PRO A 73 -7.80 3.89 1.20
CA PRO A 73 -6.92 2.77 0.84
C PRO A 73 -7.57 1.86 -0.21
N ASP A 74 -6.80 0.95 -0.80
CA ASP A 74 -7.35 -0.07 -1.70
C ASP A 74 -8.22 -1.10 -0.95
N MET A 75 -7.90 -1.40 0.32
CA MET A 75 -8.72 -2.28 1.16
C MET A 75 -8.48 -2.05 2.66
N ILE A 76 -9.44 -2.46 3.51
CA ILE A 76 -9.32 -2.50 4.97
C ILE A 76 -9.75 -3.88 5.47
N LEU A 77 -8.87 -4.55 6.21
CA LEU A 77 -9.20 -5.80 6.90
C LEU A 77 -10.19 -5.56 8.03
N LYS A 78 -11.13 -6.48 8.23
CA LYS A 78 -12.05 -6.42 9.38
C LYS A 78 -11.29 -6.37 10.69
N HIS A 79 -11.56 -5.33 11.47
CA HIS A 79 -10.93 -5.02 12.75
C HIS A 79 -9.39 -4.99 12.66
N GLY A 80 -8.86 -4.63 11.49
CA GLY A 80 -7.44 -4.70 11.21
C GLY A 80 -6.93 -3.52 10.39
N ASP A 81 -5.77 -3.76 9.78
CA ASP A 81 -4.97 -2.76 9.08
C ASP A 81 -5.58 -2.42 7.70
N ALA A 82 -5.28 -1.20 7.23
CA ALA A 82 -5.49 -0.80 5.86
C ALA A 82 -4.38 -1.33 4.96
N ILE A 83 -4.65 -1.53 3.67
CA ILE A 83 -3.68 -2.01 2.69
C ILE A 83 -3.75 -1.13 1.45
N GLU A 84 -2.58 -0.70 0.98
CA GLU A 84 -2.38 0.07 -0.25
C GLU A 84 -1.48 -0.74 -1.19
N VAL A 85 -2.00 -1.10 -2.35
CA VAL A 85 -1.32 -1.91 -3.35
C VAL A 85 -0.77 -1.01 -4.46
N LYS A 86 0.48 -1.25 -4.86
CA LYS A 86 1.07 -0.62 -6.04
C LYS A 86 1.83 -1.64 -6.88
N LYS A 87 1.53 -1.65 -8.17
CA LYS A 87 2.28 -2.40 -9.17
C LYS A 87 3.29 -1.48 -9.85
N VAL A 88 4.52 -1.97 -10.01
CA VAL A 88 5.54 -1.35 -10.84
C VAL A 88 6.13 -2.35 -11.83
N ILE A 89 6.70 -1.82 -12.91
CA ILE A 89 7.38 -2.63 -13.94
C ILE A 89 8.87 -2.71 -13.65
N GLY A 90 9.51 -1.58 -13.31
CA GLY A 90 10.93 -1.52 -13.02
C GLY A 90 11.27 -1.98 -11.60
N LYS A 91 12.34 -2.77 -11.44
CA LYS A 91 12.81 -3.32 -10.15
C LYS A 91 12.99 -2.25 -9.05
N ASN A 92 13.41 -1.04 -9.43
CA ASN A 92 13.66 0.09 -8.54
C ASN A 92 12.81 1.32 -8.88
N ALA A 93 11.67 1.12 -9.53
CA ALA A 93 10.81 2.22 -9.96
C ALA A 93 10.34 3.05 -8.75
N THR A 94 10.35 4.38 -8.91
CA THR A 94 9.70 5.29 -7.96
C THR A 94 8.19 5.06 -8.00
N LEU A 95 7.55 5.04 -6.83
CA LEU A 95 6.12 4.91 -6.70
C LEU A 95 5.47 6.29 -6.84
N ALA A 96 4.59 6.44 -7.83
CA ALA A 96 3.74 7.62 -7.93
C ALA A 96 2.56 7.48 -6.94
N LEU A 97 2.35 8.50 -6.11
CA LEU A 97 1.23 8.63 -5.20
C LEU A 97 0.34 9.76 -5.73
N ASN A 98 -0.56 9.39 -6.64
CA ASN A 98 -1.42 10.36 -7.29
C ASN A 98 -2.37 11.00 -6.28
N SER A 99 -2.40 12.33 -6.27
CA SER A 99 -3.34 13.15 -5.48
C SER A 99 -3.27 12.97 -3.95
N SER A 100 -2.27 12.27 -3.41
CA SER A 100 -2.06 12.20 -1.96
C SER A 100 -0.59 12.00 -1.60
N TYR A 101 -0.17 12.55 -0.46
CA TYR A 101 1.16 12.34 0.09
C TYR A 101 1.30 10.93 0.69
N PRO A 102 2.55 10.43 0.90
CA PRO A 102 2.81 9.19 1.61
C PRO A 102 2.20 9.22 3.02
N LYS A 103 1.69 8.08 3.50
CA LYS A 103 0.99 8.01 4.79
C LYS A 103 1.66 6.96 5.65
N ASN A 104 2.03 7.32 6.87
CA ASN A 104 2.45 6.32 7.85
C ASN A 104 1.25 5.58 8.45
N LYS A 105 0.12 6.28 8.60
CA LYS A 105 -1.17 5.75 9.06
C LYS A 105 -2.34 6.26 8.22
N LEU A 106 -3.45 5.54 8.27
CA LEU A 106 -4.72 5.98 7.70
C LEU A 106 -5.57 6.61 8.80
N HIS A 107 -6.06 7.83 8.57
CA HIS A 107 -6.93 8.55 9.51
C HIS A 107 -8.36 8.69 8.97
N ALA A 108 -9.36 8.41 9.81
CA ALA A 108 -10.78 8.55 9.46
C ALA A 108 -11.18 10.00 9.12
N SER A 109 -10.47 10.97 9.71
CA SER A 109 -10.65 12.39 9.44
C SER A 109 -10.13 12.83 8.07
N SER A 110 -9.39 12.00 7.35
CA SER A 110 -8.79 12.36 6.06
C SER A 110 -9.85 12.82 5.05
N PRO A 111 -9.66 13.96 4.38
CA PRO A 111 -10.57 14.40 3.31
C PRO A 111 -10.36 13.62 2.01
N LEU A 112 -9.34 12.77 1.94
CA LEU A 112 -8.94 12.04 0.73
C LEU A 112 -9.57 10.64 0.64
N ILE A 113 -10.20 10.16 1.71
CA ILE A 113 -10.87 8.86 1.76
C ILE A 113 -12.39 9.02 1.58
N THR A 114 -13.03 7.99 1.02
CA THR A 114 -14.48 8.01 0.75
C THR A 114 -15.31 7.94 2.03
N GLN A 115 -16.57 8.37 1.98
CA GLN A 115 -17.49 8.22 3.11
C GLN A 115 -17.68 6.75 3.51
N ALA A 116 -17.76 5.84 2.53
CA ALA A 116 -17.85 4.40 2.77
C ALA A 116 -16.63 3.86 3.54
N CYS A 117 -15.43 4.36 3.26
CA CYS A 117 -14.23 4.04 4.04
C CYS A 117 -14.32 4.60 5.47
N LYS A 118 -14.79 5.83 5.64
CA LYS A 118 -14.94 6.45 6.98
C LYS A 118 -15.89 5.68 7.88
N THR A 119 -16.95 5.12 7.30
CA THR A 119 -18.01 4.41 8.05
C THR A 119 -17.93 2.90 7.90
N CYS A 120 -16.81 2.34 7.43
CA CYS A 120 -16.69 0.89 7.24
C CYS A 120 -16.69 0.10 8.54
N GLU A 121 -16.31 0.75 9.64
CA GLU A 121 -16.32 0.22 11.01
C GLU A 121 -16.79 1.31 11.97
N PRO A 122 -17.37 0.95 13.13
CA PRO A 122 -17.78 1.93 14.13
C PRO A 122 -16.55 2.61 14.76
N ASP A 123 -16.61 3.94 14.86
CA ASP A 123 -15.76 4.80 15.69
C ASP A 123 -14.23 4.70 15.51
N TRP A 124 -13.74 4.08 14.43
CA TRP A 124 -12.30 4.01 14.17
C TRP A 124 -11.73 5.42 13.89
N GLN A 125 -10.58 5.73 14.51
CA GLN A 125 -9.91 7.02 14.34
C GLN A 125 -8.70 6.93 13.42
N GLU A 126 -7.92 5.87 13.63
CA GLU A 126 -6.75 5.56 12.83
C GLU A 126 -6.60 4.06 12.61
N LYS A 127 -5.90 3.70 11.54
CA LYS A 127 -5.48 2.34 11.22
C LYS A 127 -4.05 2.36 10.72
N ASP A 128 -3.27 1.33 11.07
CA ASP A 128 -1.99 1.11 10.42
C ASP A 128 -2.23 0.82 8.93
N ILE A 129 -1.28 1.18 8.08
CA ILE A 129 -1.35 0.94 6.64
C ILE A 129 -0.20 0.06 6.20
N ILE A 130 -0.51 -0.98 5.43
CA ILE A 130 0.47 -1.87 4.80
C ILE A 130 0.62 -1.43 3.34
N TYR A 131 1.83 -1.06 2.95
CA TYR A 131 2.17 -0.87 1.54
C TYR A 131 2.58 -2.20 0.93
N VAL A 132 1.86 -2.62 -0.11
CA VAL A 132 2.12 -3.84 -0.85
C VAL A 132 2.60 -3.51 -2.25
N ILE A 133 3.88 -3.71 -2.51
CA ILE A 133 4.53 -3.29 -3.76
C ILE A 133 4.93 -4.52 -4.58
N GLY A 134 4.27 -4.71 -5.71
CA GLY A 134 4.58 -5.79 -6.65
C GLY A 134 5.39 -5.29 -7.84
N VAL A 135 6.55 -5.90 -8.09
CA VAL A 135 7.32 -5.74 -9.33
C VAL A 135 6.86 -6.84 -10.29
N ALA A 136 6.09 -6.46 -11.30
CA ALA A 136 5.44 -7.42 -12.20
C ALA A 136 5.54 -7.02 -13.68
N PRO A 137 6.74 -7.05 -14.28
CA PRO A 137 6.90 -6.86 -15.72
C PRO A 137 6.17 -7.96 -16.50
N ASN A 138 5.49 -7.60 -17.59
CA ASN A 138 4.72 -8.53 -18.42
C ASN A 138 3.72 -9.40 -17.65
N ASN A 139 3.16 -8.89 -16.54
CA ASN A 139 2.22 -9.58 -15.65
C ASN A 139 2.77 -10.82 -14.91
N ARG A 140 4.09 -11.05 -14.91
CA ARG A 140 4.74 -12.05 -14.05
C ARG A 140 5.26 -11.35 -12.79
N LEU A 141 4.75 -11.74 -11.62
CA LEU A 141 5.19 -11.16 -10.35
C LEU A 141 6.59 -11.68 -10.00
N GLN A 142 7.60 -10.83 -10.15
CA GLN A 142 9.00 -11.16 -9.87
C GLN A 142 9.44 -10.76 -8.46
N SER A 143 8.80 -9.75 -7.89
CA SER A 143 9.07 -9.38 -6.50
C SER A 143 7.85 -8.80 -5.82
N LEU A 144 7.73 -9.05 -4.52
CA LEU A 144 6.67 -8.50 -3.69
C LEU A 144 7.26 -7.97 -2.39
N CYS A 145 6.91 -6.74 -2.04
CA CYS A 145 7.25 -6.14 -0.76
C CYS A 145 5.98 -5.85 0.04
N MET A 146 6.01 -6.16 1.34
CA MET A 146 5.02 -5.67 2.31
C MET A 146 5.73 -4.89 3.42
N VAL A 147 5.36 -3.63 3.65
CA VAL A 147 5.95 -2.82 4.72
C VAL A 147 4.89 -1.91 5.35
N TYR A 148 4.94 -1.75 6.66
CA TYR A 148 4.07 -0.81 7.35
C TYR A 148 4.45 0.64 7.04
N GLY A 149 3.44 1.49 6.90
CA GLY A 149 3.62 2.92 6.68
C GLY A 149 4.49 3.56 7.76
N ASP A 150 4.33 3.17 9.02
CA ASP A 150 5.15 3.65 10.15
C ASP A 150 6.66 3.38 10.00
N ASP A 151 7.05 2.40 9.19
CA ASP A 151 8.45 2.06 8.95
C ASP A 151 8.97 2.66 7.63
N TYR A 152 8.07 3.09 6.74
CA TYR A 152 8.37 3.49 5.37
C TYR A 152 8.16 4.99 5.09
N CYS A 153 7.22 5.61 5.79
CA CYS A 153 6.79 6.99 5.61
C CYS A 153 7.03 7.78 6.90
N ALA A 154 7.45 9.04 6.78
CA ALA A 154 7.43 9.96 7.91
C ALA A 154 5.99 10.28 8.36
N ASP A 155 5.87 10.96 9.50
CA ASP A 155 4.59 11.40 10.05
C ASP A 155 3.86 12.34 9.07
N GLN A 156 2.53 12.27 9.07
CA GLN A 156 1.66 13.11 8.24
C GLN A 156 2.04 14.60 8.29
N SER A 157 2.40 15.12 9.45
CA SER A 157 2.75 16.53 9.67
C SER A 157 3.92 17.01 8.80
N VAL A 158 4.87 16.12 8.47
CA VAL A 158 6.03 16.43 7.62
C VAL A 158 5.57 16.84 6.22
N TYR A 159 4.61 16.10 5.66
CA TYR A 159 4.08 16.36 4.33
C TYR A 159 3.06 17.50 4.31
N GLU A 160 2.20 17.58 5.34
CA GLU A 160 1.18 18.62 5.43
C GLU A 160 1.80 20.01 5.55
N ARG A 161 2.89 20.15 6.31
CA ARG A 161 3.62 21.42 6.40
C ARG A 161 4.03 21.96 5.02
N VAL A 162 4.51 21.09 4.13
CA VAL A 162 4.91 21.48 2.77
C VAL A 162 3.68 21.77 1.91
N ARG A 163 2.66 20.89 1.95
CA ARG A 163 1.39 21.08 1.24
C ARG A 163 0.75 22.42 1.58
N ASP A 164 0.67 22.75 2.86
CA ASP A 164 -0.04 23.92 3.37
C ASP A 164 0.74 25.19 3.05
N ALA A 165 2.07 25.18 3.18
CA ALA A 165 2.91 26.30 2.76
C ALA A 165 2.75 26.61 1.26
N ILE A 166 2.75 25.59 0.40
CA ILE A 166 2.54 25.75 -1.05
C ILE A 166 1.12 26.24 -1.33
N SER A 167 0.09 25.65 -0.70
CA SER A 167 -1.31 26.07 -0.89
C SER A 167 -1.51 27.53 -0.50
N LEU A 168 -0.92 27.97 0.63
CA LEU A 168 -0.96 29.35 1.08
C LEU A 168 -0.27 30.30 0.09
N GLY A 169 0.91 29.94 -0.40
CA GLY A 169 1.65 30.73 -1.39
C GLY A 169 0.93 30.85 -2.74
N VAL A 170 0.23 29.80 -3.19
CA VAL A 170 -0.59 29.88 -4.42
C VAL A 170 -1.81 30.75 -4.18
N LYS A 171 -2.49 30.61 -3.04
CA LYS A 171 -3.71 31.36 -2.71
C LYS A 171 -3.46 32.84 -2.42
N SER A 172 -2.22 33.26 -2.18
CA SER A 172 -1.86 34.66 -1.97
C SER A 172 -1.62 35.46 -3.25
N ILE A 173 -1.72 34.84 -4.43
CA ILE A 173 -1.56 35.53 -5.72
C ILE A 173 -2.73 36.50 -5.91
N PRO A 174 -2.47 37.81 -6.13
CA PRO A 174 -3.53 38.81 -6.28
C PRO A 174 -4.32 38.60 -7.58
N ASN A 175 -5.57 39.07 -7.59
CA ASN A 175 -6.47 39.05 -8.75
C ASN A 175 -6.85 37.65 -9.27
N ILE A 176 -6.81 36.62 -8.41
CA ILE A 176 -7.30 35.27 -8.72
C ILE A 176 -8.42 34.90 -7.75
N GLU A 177 -9.58 34.52 -8.27
CA GLU A 177 -10.71 34.03 -7.48
C GLU A 177 -10.61 32.51 -7.26
N PHE A 178 -10.07 32.11 -6.12
CA PHE A 178 -9.96 30.70 -5.75
C PHE A 178 -11.29 30.12 -5.26
N THR A 179 -11.59 28.89 -5.67
CA THR A 179 -12.74 28.11 -5.19
C THR A 179 -12.29 27.14 -4.09
N PRO A 180 -13.13 26.86 -3.07
CA PRO A 180 -12.86 25.82 -2.08
C PRO A 180 -12.55 24.46 -2.72
N THR A 181 -11.51 23.78 -2.23
CA THR A 181 -11.04 22.48 -2.75
C THR A 181 -10.20 21.74 -1.70
N ASN A 182 -10.12 20.41 -1.84
CA ASN A 182 -9.19 19.56 -1.07
C ASN A 182 -7.80 19.46 -1.74
N GLU A 183 -7.60 20.15 -2.87
CA GLU A 183 -6.34 20.22 -3.61
C GLU A 183 -5.55 21.47 -3.20
N LEU A 184 -4.38 21.69 -3.81
CA LEU A 184 -3.55 22.85 -3.44
C LEU A 184 -4.28 24.16 -3.76
N ALA A 185 -4.92 24.23 -4.92
CA ALA A 185 -5.80 25.32 -5.32
C ALA A 185 -6.75 24.88 -6.45
N LYS A 186 -7.84 25.62 -6.61
CA LYS A 186 -8.81 25.44 -7.70
C LYS A 186 -9.32 26.80 -8.15
N VAL A 187 -9.40 27.01 -9.45
CA VAL A 187 -9.93 28.24 -10.07
C VAL A 187 -10.93 27.82 -11.13
N LYS A 188 -12.10 28.45 -11.15
CA LYS A 188 -13.13 28.22 -12.17
C LYS A 188 -13.37 29.51 -12.95
N ARG A 189 -14.04 29.40 -14.11
CA ARG A 189 -14.54 30.56 -14.87
C ARG A 189 -13.45 31.55 -15.27
N ILE A 190 -12.30 31.05 -15.68
CA ILE A 190 -11.16 31.86 -16.14
C ILE A 190 -11.48 32.50 -17.49
N ASP A 191 -12.16 31.77 -18.35
CA ASP A 191 -12.60 32.24 -19.66
C ASP A 191 -13.88 33.11 -19.57
N PRO A 192 -14.12 34.02 -20.53
CA PRO A 192 -15.29 34.90 -20.51
C PRO A 192 -16.66 34.19 -20.52
N LEU A 193 -16.73 32.94 -20.99
CA LEU A 193 -17.97 32.15 -20.99
C LEU A 193 -18.20 31.44 -19.65
N GLY A 194 -17.20 31.41 -18.76
CA GLY A 194 -17.31 30.81 -17.44
C GLY A 194 -17.31 29.28 -17.44
N ILE A 195 -16.73 28.63 -18.45
CA ILE A 195 -16.82 27.17 -18.66
C ILE A 195 -15.54 26.40 -18.30
N THR A 196 -14.49 27.08 -17.83
CA THR A 196 -13.21 26.47 -17.44
C THR A 196 -13.13 26.03 -15.97
N ASP A 197 -12.34 24.98 -15.74
CA ASP A 197 -11.99 24.44 -14.41
C ASP A 197 -10.47 24.12 -14.38
N LEU A 198 -9.70 24.95 -13.66
CA LEU A 198 -8.28 24.76 -13.42
C LEU A 198 -8.06 24.18 -12.03
N ARG A 199 -7.27 23.10 -11.98
CA ARG A 199 -6.92 22.38 -10.75
C ARG A 199 -5.41 22.41 -10.53
N VAL A 200 -4.98 22.80 -9.34
CA VAL A 200 -3.58 22.78 -8.92
C VAL A 200 -3.41 21.66 -7.89
N ARG A 201 -2.61 20.65 -8.24
CA ARG A 201 -2.44 19.41 -7.48
C ARG A 201 -0.98 19.12 -7.22
N GLY A 202 -0.67 18.55 -6.05
CA GLY A 202 0.63 17.95 -5.79
C GLY A 202 0.74 16.58 -6.44
N MET A 203 1.85 16.32 -7.13
CA MET A 203 2.22 14.99 -7.60
C MET A 203 3.31 14.45 -6.69
N TRP A 204 2.94 13.54 -5.79
CA TRP A 204 3.90 12.95 -4.86
C TRP A 204 4.49 11.69 -5.46
N SER A 205 5.77 11.46 -5.16
CA SER A 205 6.44 10.22 -5.48
C SER A 205 7.33 9.80 -4.33
N ILE A 206 7.47 8.50 -4.09
CA ILE A 206 8.31 7.94 -3.04
C ILE A 206 9.17 6.82 -3.64
N ALA A 207 10.43 6.73 -3.20
CA ALA A 207 11.31 5.66 -3.65
C ALA A 207 10.77 4.30 -3.20
N SER A 208 10.77 3.30 -4.08
CA SER A 208 10.32 1.94 -3.75
C SER A 208 10.96 1.42 -2.46
N PRO A 209 10.22 0.66 -1.62
CA PRO A 209 10.77 0.10 -0.38
C PRO A 209 11.97 -0.81 -0.65
N PHE A 210 12.04 -1.48 -1.81
CA PHE A 210 13.24 -2.24 -2.19
C PHE A 210 14.50 -1.38 -2.34
N LYS A 211 14.35 -0.10 -2.68
CA LYS A 211 15.46 0.87 -2.72
C LYS A 211 15.69 1.49 -1.34
N VAL A 212 14.63 1.78 -0.59
CA VAL A 212 14.74 2.39 0.74
C VAL A 212 15.44 1.45 1.72
N PHE A 213 15.19 0.15 1.64
CA PHE A 213 15.71 -0.88 2.55
C PHE A 213 16.82 -1.73 1.93
N ASP A 214 17.51 -1.23 0.89
CA ASP A 214 18.59 -1.95 0.21
C ASP A 214 19.74 -2.34 1.16
N TYR A 215 19.97 -1.56 2.21
CA TYR A 215 20.97 -1.81 3.24
C TYR A 215 20.65 -3.01 4.16
N VAL A 216 19.42 -3.53 4.17
CA VAL A 216 19.02 -4.73 4.94
C VAL A 216 18.52 -5.88 4.07
N TYR A 217 18.06 -5.60 2.85
CA TYR A 217 17.54 -6.61 1.95
C TYR A 217 18.02 -6.37 0.52
N GLN A 218 18.57 -7.42 -0.09
CA GLN A 218 18.93 -7.46 -1.50
C GLN A 218 18.17 -8.59 -2.17
N ARG A 219 17.63 -8.33 -3.35
CA ARG A 219 16.98 -9.35 -4.16
C ARG A 219 18.03 -10.26 -4.78
N ASP A 220 17.67 -11.53 -4.91
CA ASP A 220 18.42 -12.49 -5.70
C ASP A 220 17.96 -12.40 -7.16
N ASP A 221 18.82 -11.85 -8.03
CA ASP A 221 18.50 -11.66 -9.44
C ASP A 221 18.39 -12.99 -10.22
N ASN A 222 18.86 -14.11 -9.64
CA ASN A 222 18.72 -15.44 -10.22
C ASN A 222 17.42 -16.14 -9.79
N SER A 223 16.73 -15.61 -8.79
CA SER A 223 15.49 -16.16 -8.28
C SER A 223 14.31 -15.71 -9.14
N GLU A 224 13.36 -16.61 -9.38
CA GLU A 224 12.14 -16.33 -10.12
C GLU A 224 11.20 -15.40 -9.36
N PHE A 225 11.26 -15.45 -8.02
CA PHE A 225 10.43 -14.62 -7.16
C PHE A 225 11.14 -14.23 -5.87
N ASN A 226 11.07 -12.95 -5.54
CA ASN A 226 11.65 -12.37 -4.35
C ASN A 226 10.58 -11.73 -3.45
N PHE A 227 10.48 -12.16 -2.20
CA PHE A 227 9.59 -11.57 -1.20
C PHE A 227 10.37 -10.91 -0.08
N MET A 228 9.94 -9.70 0.29
CA MET A 228 10.40 -8.96 1.45
C MET A 228 9.19 -8.49 2.26
N CYS A 229 9.16 -8.80 3.55
CA CYS A 229 8.28 -8.13 4.49
C CYS A 229 9.07 -7.55 5.66
N LEU A 230 8.79 -6.28 5.99
CA LEU A 230 9.39 -5.58 7.12
C LEU A 230 8.29 -5.18 8.10
N ILE A 231 8.45 -5.62 9.35
CA ILE A 231 7.54 -5.32 10.47
C ILE A 231 8.40 -4.90 11.66
N ASN A 232 8.23 -3.68 12.17
CA ASN A 232 8.94 -3.28 13.40
C ASN A 232 8.60 -4.21 14.58
N GLN A 233 9.54 -4.29 15.53
CA GLN A 233 9.47 -5.23 16.65
C GLN A 233 8.18 -5.09 17.47
N GLN A 234 7.73 -3.85 17.71
CA GLN A 234 6.51 -3.57 18.47
C GLN A 234 5.27 -4.12 17.76
N LYS A 235 5.11 -3.85 16.46
CA LYS A 235 3.99 -4.37 15.67
C LYS A 235 4.08 -5.89 15.55
N TYR A 236 5.26 -6.47 15.34
CA TYR A 236 5.43 -7.92 15.26
C TYR A 236 4.98 -8.62 16.55
N GLN A 237 5.39 -8.11 17.71
CA GLN A 237 4.99 -8.64 19.03
C GLN A 237 3.50 -8.43 19.35
N SER A 238 2.81 -7.55 18.63
CA SER A 238 1.37 -7.34 18.83
C SER A 238 0.51 -8.44 18.21
N PHE A 239 1.09 -9.29 17.34
CA PHE A 239 0.38 -10.40 16.72
C PHE A 239 0.42 -11.64 17.61
N ASP A 240 -0.74 -12.25 17.84
CA ASP A 240 -0.93 -13.49 18.59
C ASP A 240 -0.58 -14.75 17.76
N ASN A 241 -0.50 -14.61 16.44
CA ASN A 241 -0.35 -15.71 15.50
C ASN A 241 1.03 -15.81 14.82
N VAL A 242 2.06 -15.13 15.32
CA VAL A 242 3.42 -15.16 14.74
C VAL A 242 4.00 -16.58 14.61
N ALA A 243 3.64 -17.48 15.53
CA ALA A 243 4.04 -18.89 15.50
C ALA A 243 3.68 -19.60 14.18
N LEU A 244 2.64 -19.13 13.48
CA LEU A 244 2.21 -19.66 12.19
C LEU A 244 3.34 -19.60 11.15
N ILE A 245 4.07 -18.49 11.10
CA ILE A 245 5.18 -18.32 10.14
C ILE A 245 6.52 -18.74 10.74
N GLU A 246 6.71 -18.60 12.06
CA GLU A 246 7.95 -19.05 12.72
C GLU A 246 8.13 -20.57 12.59
N SER A 247 7.03 -21.34 12.60
CA SER A 247 7.06 -22.78 12.41
C SER A 247 7.55 -23.22 11.01
N LEU A 248 7.50 -22.33 10.01
CA LEU A 248 7.96 -22.61 8.64
C LEU A 248 9.49 -22.53 8.49
N ILE A 249 10.19 -21.93 9.48
CA ILE A 249 11.64 -21.78 9.44
C ILE A 249 12.30 -23.17 9.39
N GLY A 250 13.14 -23.39 8.36
CA GLY A 250 13.79 -24.68 8.12
C GLY A 250 12.88 -25.75 7.51
N GLN A 251 11.57 -25.50 7.35
CA GLN A 251 10.65 -26.40 6.65
C GLN A 251 10.48 -26.04 5.17
N ILE A 252 10.54 -24.74 4.86
CA ILE A 252 10.39 -24.22 3.50
C ILE A 252 11.72 -23.62 3.05
N ASP A 253 12.28 -24.16 1.96
CA ASP A 253 13.51 -23.64 1.40
C ASP A 253 13.34 -22.19 0.92
N GLY A 254 14.37 -21.38 1.13
CA GLY A 254 14.36 -19.95 0.81
C GLY A 254 13.52 -19.07 1.75
N PHE A 255 12.83 -19.62 2.77
CA PHE A 255 12.09 -18.84 3.76
C PHE A 255 12.90 -18.59 5.04
N GLU A 256 13.00 -17.32 5.45
CA GLU A 256 13.74 -16.92 6.64
C GLU A 256 13.10 -15.71 7.35
N ILE A 257 13.30 -15.63 8.66
CA ILE A 257 12.96 -14.47 9.50
C ILE A 257 14.23 -14.03 10.22
N VAL A 258 14.63 -12.76 10.04
CA VAL A 258 15.88 -12.21 10.56
C VAL A 258 15.62 -10.92 11.33
N ASP A 259 16.31 -10.74 12.46
CA ASP A 259 16.33 -9.48 13.19
C ASP A 259 17.21 -8.45 12.49
N VAL A 260 16.66 -7.27 12.21
CA VAL A 260 17.36 -6.17 11.53
C VAL A 260 17.14 -4.83 12.23
N LEU A 261 18.00 -3.87 11.92
CA LEU A 261 17.86 -2.47 12.32
C LEU A 261 17.51 -1.63 11.09
N ILE A 262 16.39 -0.92 11.15
CA ILE A 262 15.94 -0.04 10.07
C ILE A 262 15.97 1.43 10.51
N LYS A 263 16.22 2.34 9.57
CA LYS A 263 16.20 3.79 9.81
C LYS A 263 14.79 4.25 10.18
N ASN A 264 14.66 5.09 11.19
CA ASN A 264 13.41 5.77 11.50
C ASN A 264 13.11 6.85 10.44
N PRO A 265 11.95 6.81 9.75
CA PRO A 265 11.62 7.78 8.71
C PRO A 265 11.47 9.22 9.22
N ASN A 266 11.20 9.42 10.52
CA ASN A 266 11.12 10.74 11.15
C ASN A 266 12.48 11.25 11.64
N ASN A 267 13.42 10.36 11.94
CA ASN A 267 14.77 10.72 12.39
C ASN A 267 15.78 9.63 12.02
N PRO A 268 16.46 9.73 10.86
CA PRO A 268 17.37 8.70 10.38
C PRO A 268 18.59 8.42 11.27
N ALA A 269 18.90 9.28 12.25
CA ALA A 269 19.94 9.02 13.24
C ALA A 269 19.52 7.96 14.28
N GLN A 270 18.23 7.64 14.35
CA GLN A 270 17.66 6.62 15.21
C GLN A 270 17.33 5.36 14.38
N LEU A 271 17.74 4.21 14.91
CA LEU A 271 17.40 2.91 14.35
C LEU A 271 16.24 2.28 15.13
N ARG A 272 15.40 1.53 14.44
CA ARG A 272 14.31 0.74 14.99
C ARG A 272 14.61 -0.75 14.78
N GLN A 273 14.33 -1.56 15.79
CA GLN A 273 14.35 -3.01 15.64
C GLN A 273 13.16 -3.47 14.79
N ALA A 274 13.40 -4.38 13.87
CA ALA A 274 12.38 -4.95 13.01
C ALA A 274 12.68 -6.40 12.65
N LYS A 275 11.64 -7.14 12.27
CA LYS A 275 11.74 -8.44 11.63
C LYS A 275 11.75 -8.26 10.11
N LEU A 276 12.81 -8.74 9.47
CA LEU A 276 12.87 -8.96 8.03
C LEU A 276 12.44 -10.39 7.75
N ILE A 277 11.27 -10.54 7.15
CA ILE A 277 10.73 -11.81 6.71
C ILE A 277 10.96 -11.90 5.20
N ARG A 278 11.72 -12.90 4.75
CA ARG A 278 12.09 -13.05 3.34
C ARG A 278 11.76 -14.44 2.82
N PHE A 279 11.39 -14.48 1.56
CA PHE A 279 11.15 -15.73 0.84
C PHE A 279 11.67 -15.59 -0.59
N LYS A 280 12.23 -16.67 -1.14
CA LYS A 280 12.64 -16.72 -2.54
C LYS A 280 12.33 -18.08 -3.17
N LYS A 281 12.06 -18.08 -4.47
CA LYS A 281 11.90 -19.28 -5.32
C LYS A 281 12.83 -19.27 -6.52
#